data_AF-X1INI4-F1
#
_entry.id   AF-X1INI4-F1
#
_cell.length_a   1.000
_cell.length_b   1.000
_cell.length_c   1.000
_cell.angle_alpha   90.00
_cell.angle_beta   90.00
_cell.angle_gamma   90.00
#
_symmetry.space_group_name_H-M   'P 1'
#
loop_
_entity.id
_entity.type
_entity.pdbx_description
1 polymer ?
#
loop_
_entity_poly.entity_id
_entity_poly.type
_entity_poly.pdbx_seq_one_letter_code
_entity_poly.pdbx_strand_id
1 'polypeptide(L)'
;MIVSKTDKIPNKKIVSVLGKVKTRQTTSYEKYEWKARDRMIRKAKKMGANAIINFSYRRLGLWEVYEYYRGLAGIVEDILPIQKVLSNDYCWQCGKRIKDNARYCGSCYAKQ
;
A
#
# COMPACT_ATOMS: atom_id res chain seq x y z
N MET A 1 9.56 -5.96 -3.22
CA MET A 1 8.57 -6.42 -2.23
C MET A 1 8.54 -5.41 -1.11
N ILE A 2 7.35 -4.91 -0.79
CA ILE A 2 7.18 -3.89 0.27
C ILE A 2 7.25 -4.60 1.63
N VAL A 3 7.94 -4.02 2.60
CA VAL A 3 7.94 -4.50 3.98
C VAL A 3 7.59 -3.31 4.87
N SER A 4 6.41 -3.33 5.48
CA SER A 4 5.91 -2.27 6.35
C SER A 4 5.74 -2.76 7.77
N LYS A 5 6.08 -1.92 8.75
CA LYS A 5 5.78 -2.14 10.17
C LYS A 5 4.31 -1.90 10.50
N THR A 6 3.60 -1.18 9.64
CA THR A 6 2.19 -0.81 9.80
C THR A 6 1.30 -1.54 8.80
N ASP A 7 0.00 -1.51 9.06
CA ASP A 7 -1.09 -1.88 8.15
C ASP A 7 -1.43 -0.80 7.12
N LYS A 8 -1.00 0.45 7.36
CA LYS A 8 -1.17 1.57 6.42
C LYS A 8 0.07 1.75 5.57
N ILE A 9 -0.07 1.57 4.25
CA ILE A 9 0.97 1.87 3.27
C ILE A 9 0.50 3.09 2.46
N PRO A 10 1.23 4.22 2.44
CA PRO A 10 0.82 5.41 1.70
C PRO A 10 0.55 5.12 0.22
N ASN A 11 -0.51 5.72 -0.32
CA ASN A 11 -0.95 5.60 -1.72
C ASN A 11 -1.22 4.16 -2.21
N LYS A 12 -1.37 3.22 -1.27
CA LYS A 12 -1.54 1.81 -1.58
C LYS A 12 -2.67 1.20 -0.75
N LYS A 13 -3.42 0.29 -1.35
CA LYS A 13 -4.51 -0.46 -0.71
C LYS A 13 -4.11 -1.92 -0.53
N ILE A 14 -4.37 -2.47 0.64
CA ILE A 14 -4.27 -3.92 0.88
C ILE A 14 -5.47 -4.58 0.23
N VAL A 15 -5.22 -5.41 -0.78
CA VAL A 15 -6.26 -6.15 -1.52
C VAL A 15 -6.62 -7.43 -0.77
N SER A 16 -5.61 -8.17 -0.33
CA SER A 16 -5.80 -9.45 0.35
C SER A 16 -4.65 -9.77 1.30
N VAL A 17 -4.96 -10.44 2.41
CA VAL A 17 -3.97 -11.03 3.31
C VAL A 17 -3.91 -12.53 3.05
N LEU A 18 -2.75 -13.02 2.61
CA LEU A 18 -2.54 -14.42 2.21
C LEU A 18 -2.15 -15.31 3.39
N GLY A 19 -1.60 -14.73 4.46
CA GLY A 19 -1.33 -15.43 5.70
C GLY A 19 -0.14 -14.89 6.47
N LYS A 20 0.25 -15.62 7.52
CA LYS A 20 1.33 -15.21 8.45
C LYS A 20 2.69 -15.73 7.97
N VAL A 21 3.69 -14.86 7.94
CA VAL A 21 5.10 -15.24 7.73
C VAL A 21 5.88 -15.04 9.03
N LYS A 22 6.69 -16.05 9.39
CA LYS A 22 7.52 -16.05 10.60
C LYS A 22 8.89 -16.67 10.36
N THR A 23 9.91 -16.15 11.03
CA THR A 23 11.25 -16.75 11.10
C THR A 23 11.89 -16.49 12.45
N ARG A 24 12.73 -17.43 12.89
CA ARG A 24 13.58 -17.30 14.07
C ARG A 24 15.03 -17.15 13.63
N GLN A 25 15.81 -16.40 14.41
CA GLN A 25 17.24 -16.26 14.24
C GLN A 25 17.92 -16.29 15.59
N THR A 26 18.93 -17.14 15.76
CA THR A 26 19.60 -17.44 17.03
C THR A 26 20.79 -16.54 17.35
N THR A 27 21.15 -15.59 16.48
CA THR A 27 22.33 -14.73 16.66
C THR A 27 21.95 -13.25 16.74
N SER A 28 22.43 -12.56 17.78
CA SER A 28 22.10 -11.17 18.13
C SER A 28 22.84 -10.09 17.33
N TYR A 29 23.24 -10.37 16.09
CA TYR A 29 24.01 -9.43 15.28
C TYR A 29 23.12 -8.82 14.21
N GLU A 30 23.07 -7.48 14.13
CA GLU A 30 22.42 -6.73 13.03
C GLU A 30 22.84 -7.25 11.65
N LYS A 31 24.09 -7.75 11.55
CA LYS A 31 24.66 -8.43 10.39
C LYS A 31 23.86 -9.64 9.90
N TYR A 32 22.86 -10.11 10.64
CA TYR A 32 22.05 -11.27 10.34
C TYR A 32 20.57 -10.96 10.11
N GLU A 33 20.11 -9.75 10.41
CA GLU A 33 18.73 -9.29 10.21
C GLU A 33 18.30 -9.43 8.74
N TRP A 34 19.18 -9.09 7.81
CA TRP A 34 18.93 -9.24 6.37
C TRP A 34 18.63 -10.70 5.99
N LYS A 35 19.29 -11.69 6.63
CA LYS A 35 19.02 -13.11 6.36
C LYS A 35 17.63 -13.52 6.85
N ALA A 36 17.19 -13.05 8.02
CA ALA A 36 15.82 -13.27 8.48
C ALA A 36 14.81 -12.62 7.54
N ARG A 37 15.06 -11.37 7.16
CA ARG A 37 14.19 -10.63 6.22
C ARG A 37 14.08 -11.34 4.88
N ASP A 38 15.20 -11.81 4.33
CA ASP A 38 15.24 -12.60 3.09
C ASP A 38 14.44 -13.89 3.18
N ARG A 39 14.57 -14.63 4.30
CA ARG A 39 13.76 -15.84 4.54
C ARG A 39 12.28 -15.52 4.54
N MET A 40 11.87 -14.40 5.16
CA MET A 40 10.48 -13.99 5.14
C MET A 40 10.00 -13.56 3.75
N ILE A 41 10.81 -12.81 3.01
CA ILE A 41 10.51 -12.39 1.63
C ILE A 41 10.32 -13.61 0.74
N ARG A 42 11.20 -14.62 0.82
CA ARG A 42 11.05 -15.86 0.06
C ARG A 42 9.76 -16.60 0.41
N LYS A 43 9.41 -16.68 1.70
CA LYS A 43 8.15 -17.28 2.15
C LYS A 43 6.94 -16.52 1.61
N ALA A 44 6.94 -15.18 1.71
CA ALA A 44 5.87 -14.33 1.20
C ALA A 44 5.72 -14.46 -0.33
N LYS A 45 6.83 -14.47 -1.08
CA LYS A 45 6.82 -14.68 -2.53
C LYS A 45 6.23 -16.04 -2.91
N LYS A 46 6.56 -17.12 -2.19
CA LYS A 46 5.98 -18.45 -2.40
C LYS A 46 4.46 -18.48 -2.19
N MET A 47 3.93 -17.56 -1.39
CA MET A 47 2.49 -17.41 -1.19
C MET A 47 1.84 -16.52 -2.26
N GLY A 48 2.59 -15.94 -3.19
CA GLY A 48 2.08 -14.97 -4.17
C GLY A 48 1.94 -13.54 -3.63
N ALA A 49 2.44 -13.26 -2.42
CA ALA A 49 2.37 -11.91 -1.86
C ALA A 49 3.41 -10.97 -2.50
N ASN A 50 3.05 -9.70 -2.62
CA ASN A 50 3.94 -8.63 -3.07
C ASN A 50 4.38 -7.68 -1.92
N ALA A 51 3.78 -7.85 -0.74
CA ALA A 51 4.08 -7.09 0.47
C ALA A 51 4.09 -7.96 1.75
N ILE A 52 4.85 -7.52 2.74
CA ILE A 52 4.80 -7.97 4.13
C ILE A 52 4.35 -6.78 4.98
N ILE A 53 3.29 -6.95 5.75
CA ILE A 53 2.57 -5.93 6.48
C ILE A 53 2.64 -6.25 7.97
N ASN A 54 2.57 -5.23 8.84
CA ASN A 54 2.65 -5.40 10.30
C ASN A 54 3.92 -6.17 10.72
N PHE A 55 5.04 -5.86 10.06
CA PHE A 55 6.34 -6.43 10.33
C PHE A 55 6.78 -6.03 11.73
N SER A 56 7.07 -7.03 12.56
CA SER A 56 7.59 -6.83 13.90
C SER A 56 8.64 -7.87 14.23
N TYR A 57 9.58 -7.51 15.08
CA TYR A 57 10.55 -8.42 15.64
C TYR A 57 10.55 -8.31 17.15
N ARG A 58 10.87 -9.40 17.83
CA ARG A 58 11.03 -9.45 19.29
C ARG A 58 12.34 -10.16 19.60
N ARG A 59 13.19 -9.52 20.40
CA ARG A 59 14.32 -10.18 21.05
C ARG A 59 13.81 -10.90 22.28
N LEU A 60 14.17 -12.17 22.40
CA LEU A 60 13.85 -13.03 23.54
C LEU A 60 15.16 -13.66 24.00
N GLY A 61 15.43 -13.61 25.30
CA GLY A 61 16.62 -14.22 25.86
C GLY A 61 16.57 -14.29 27.38
N LEU A 62 16.82 -15.49 27.90
CA LEU A 62 17.23 -15.73 29.28
C LEU A 62 18.63 -16.38 29.31
N TRP A 63 18.99 -17.17 28.29
CA TRP A 63 20.31 -17.82 28.14
C TRP A 63 20.87 -17.73 26.71
N GLU A 64 20.03 -17.82 25.67
CA GLU A 64 20.39 -17.52 24.28
C GLU A 64 19.50 -16.40 23.75
N VAL A 65 20.09 -15.35 23.16
CA VAL A 65 19.35 -14.25 22.55
C VAL A 65 18.90 -14.67 21.15
N TYR A 66 17.60 -14.87 20.97
CA TYR A 66 17.02 -15.09 19.65
C TYR A 66 16.08 -13.96 19.23
N GLU A 67 16.13 -13.63 17.94
CA GLU A 67 15.26 -12.66 17.29
C GLU A 67 14.13 -13.40 16.57
N TYR A 68 12.90 -13.07 16.96
CA TYR A 68 11.69 -13.62 16.36
C TYR A 68 11.03 -12.58 15.47
N TYR A 69 10.98 -12.84 14.17
CA TYR A 69 10.39 -11.97 13.17
C TYR A 69 9.03 -12.50 12.74
N ARG A 70 8.04 -11.62 12.63
CA ARG A 70 6.69 -11.93 12.18
C ARG A 70 6.11 -10.82 11.28
N GLY A 71 5.23 -11.21 10.38
CA GLY A 71 4.44 -10.27 9.57
C GLY A 71 3.31 -10.99 8.82
N LEU A 72 2.50 -10.21 8.12
CA LEU A 72 1.41 -10.69 7.27
C LEU A 72 1.82 -10.55 5.80
N ALA A 73 1.83 -11.66 5.08
CA ALA A 73 2.01 -11.65 3.63
C ALA A 73 0.71 -11.19 2.97
N GLY A 74 0.77 -10.16 2.13
CA GLY A 74 -0.40 -9.59 1.48
C GLY A 74 -0.13 -9.12 0.05
N ILE A 75 -1.23 -8.90 -0.67
CA ILE A 75 -1.24 -8.25 -1.98
C ILE A 75 -1.66 -6.80 -1.77
N VAL A 76 -0.86 -5.90 -2.32
CA VAL A 76 -1.02 -4.46 -2.19
C VAL A 76 -1.01 -3.86 -3.60
N GLU A 77 -1.99 -3.00 -3.87
CA GLU A 77 -2.16 -2.31 -5.15
C GLU A 77 -2.06 -0.79 -4.97
N ASP A 78 -1.74 -0.08 -6.04
CA ASP A 78 -1.74 1.38 -6.07
C ASP A 78 -3.17 1.90 -6.05
N ILE A 79 -3.41 2.91 -5.19
CA ILE A 79 -4.65 3.66 -5.24
C ILE A 79 -4.54 4.58 -6.45
N LEU A 80 -5.18 4.21 -7.56
CA LEU A 80 -5.29 5.12 -8.69
C LEU A 80 -5.97 6.40 -8.19
N PRO A 81 -5.39 7.58 -8.44
CA PRO A 81 -6.10 8.81 -8.19
C PRO A 81 -7.37 8.74 -9.04
N ILE A 82 -8.52 8.80 -8.39
CA ILE A 82 -9.76 9.10 -9.10
C ILE A 82 -9.48 10.49 -9.70
N GLN A 83 -9.17 10.54 -11.00
CA GLN A 83 -9.22 11.78 -11.74
C GLN A 83 -10.66 12.28 -11.51
N LYS A 84 -10.80 13.30 -10.66
CA LYS A 84 -12.00 14.12 -10.66
C LYS A 84 -12.08 14.68 -12.07
N VAL A 85 -12.80 13.99 -12.94
CA VAL A 85 -13.33 14.59 -14.15
C VAL A 85 -14.26 15.65 -13.63
N LEU A 86 -13.75 16.88 -13.48
CA LEU A 86 -14.55 18.04 -13.19
C LEU A 86 -15.50 18.17 -14.39
N SER A 87 -16.71 17.65 -14.24
CA SER A 87 -17.79 17.70 -15.23
C SER A 87 -18.30 19.13 -15.49
N ASN A 88 -17.62 20.15 -14.97
CA ASN A 88 -17.98 21.56 -15.13
C ASN A 88 -17.65 22.11 -16.53
N ASP A 89 -16.96 21.33 -17.35
CA ASP A 89 -16.70 21.67 -18.75
C ASP A 89 -17.97 21.70 -19.60
N TYR A 90 -19.13 21.24 -19.12
CA TYR A 90 -20.36 21.16 -19.92
C TYR A 90 -21.49 21.99 -19.33
N CYS A 91 -22.24 22.66 -20.19
CA CYS A 91 -23.46 23.38 -19.82
C CYS A 91 -24.52 22.41 -19.32
N TRP A 92 -25.01 22.61 -18.09
CA TRP A 92 -26.10 21.81 -17.53
C TRP A 92 -27.40 21.90 -18.37
N GLN A 93 -27.61 23.01 -19.09
CA GLN A 93 -28.85 23.23 -19.85
C GLN A 93 -28.77 22.74 -21.30
N CYS A 94 -27.65 22.94 -21.99
CA CYS A 94 -27.53 22.61 -23.43
C CYS A 94 -26.46 21.56 -23.76
N GLY A 95 -25.73 21.04 -22.77
CA GLY A 95 -24.72 20.01 -22.94
C GLY A 95 -23.50 20.41 -23.76
N LYS A 96 -23.38 21.68 -24.20
CA LYS A 96 -22.19 22.15 -24.91
C LYS A 96 -21.03 22.39 -23.97
N ARG A 97 -19.81 22.17 -24.50
CA ARG A 97 -18.58 22.49 -23.79
C ARG A 97 -18.48 23.98 -23.52
N ILE A 98 -18.22 24.35 -22.28
CA ILE A 98 -18.01 25.71 -21.80
C ILE A 98 -16.51 25.92 -21.61
N LYS A 99 -16.03 27.13 -21.94
CA LYS A 99 -14.65 27.52 -21.64
C LYS A 99 -14.45 27.64 -20.14
N ASP A 100 -13.30 27.21 -19.66
CA ASP A 100 -12.89 27.33 -18.25
C ASP A 100 -13.21 28.75 -17.71
N ASN A 101 -13.88 28.81 -16.56
CA ASN A 101 -14.28 30.04 -15.85
C ASN A 101 -15.36 30.92 -16.52
N ALA A 102 -16.06 30.47 -17.56
CA ALA A 102 -17.16 31.24 -18.12
C ALA A 102 -18.41 31.20 -17.20
N ARG A 103 -18.89 32.38 -16.79
CA ARG A 103 -20.13 32.52 -15.97
C ARG A 103 -21.40 32.13 -16.70
N TYR A 104 -21.37 32.17 -18.03
CA TYR A 104 -22.52 31.90 -18.90
C TYR A 104 -22.12 31.00 -20.06
N CYS A 105 -23.03 30.12 -20.49
CA CYS A 105 -22.82 29.33 -21.70
C CYS A 105 -22.88 30.23 -22.95
N GLY A 106 -21.84 30.16 -23.79
CA GLY A 106 -21.81 30.92 -25.05
C GLY A 106 -22.85 30.51 -26.10
N SER A 107 -23.63 29.45 -25.87
CA SER A 107 -24.65 28.98 -26.82
C SER A 107 -26.09 29.14 -26.36
N CYS A 108 -26.38 29.01 -25.06
CA CYS A 108 -27.73 29.15 -24.52
C CYS A 108 -27.83 30.22 -23.42
N TYR A 109 -26.72 30.88 -23.07
CA TYR A 109 -26.62 31.92 -22.05
C TYR A 109 -27.06 31.50 -20.64
N ALA A 110 -27.23 30.19 -20.41
CA ALA A 110 -27.47 29.63 -19.09
C ALA A 110 -26.31 29.94 -18.14
N LYS A 111 -26.63 30.30 -16.90
CA LYS A 111 -25.65 30.56 -15.84
C LYS A 111 -25.07 29.22 -15.34
N GLN A 112 -23.74 29.13 -15.29
CA GLN A 112 -23.00 28.01 -14.67
C GLN A 112 -22.94 28.15 -13.16
#